data_AF-A0A401MXZ5-F1
#
_entry.id   AF-A0A401MXZ5-F1
#
_cell.length_a   1.000
_cell.length_b   1.000
_cell.length_c   1.000
_cell.angle_alpha   90.00
_cell.angle_beta   90.00
_cell.angle_gamma   90.00
#
_symmetry.space_group_name_H-M   'P 1'
#
loop_
_entity.id
_entity.type
_entity.pdbx_description
1 polymer ?
#
loop_
_entity_poly.entity_id
_entity_poly.type
_entity_poly.pdbx_seq_one_letter_code
_entity_poly.pdbx_strand_id
1 'polypeptide(L)'
;MAQLRLSRRVSKHALNCGRIEVPGLRHTLAMLPQPKAADNRLVLAVDVTNWLRSDAPCSPERLFCHVYDRNGRSSDQFIPGWPYSFVAVLETGRTSCCQLLDAVRLGPNDDDRRPGSSRRSRPVSRCAGA
;
A
#
# COMPACT_ATOMS: atom_id res chain seq x y z
N MET A 1 -9.53 -8.80 20.70
CA MET A 1 -10.25 -9.67 19.74
C MET A 1 -11.57 -9.08 19.24
N ALA A 2 -12.42 -8.47 20.09
CA ALA A 2 -13.71 -7.88 19.67
C ALA A 2 -13.61 -6.59 18.82
N GLN A 3 -12.71 -5.66 19.16
CA GLN A 3 -12.50 -4.41 18.40
C GLN A 3 -12.03 -4.65 16.95
N LEU A 4 -11.17 -5.64 16.71
CA LEU A 4 -10.67 -6.00 15.38
C LEU A 4 -11.77 -6.55 14.45
N ARG A 5 -12.76 -7.27 15.02
CA ARG A 5 -13.91 -7.82 14.27
C ARG A 5 -14.95 -6.74 13.94
N LEU A 6 -15.13 -5.74 14.81
CA LEU A 6 -16.05 -4.62 14.58
C LEU A 6 -15.52 -3.69 13.48
N SER A 7 -14.22 -3.37 13.53
CA SER A 7 -13.52 -2.54 12.52
C SER A 7 -13.58 -3.14 11.10
N ARG A 8 -13.46 -4.47 10.97
CA ARG A 8 -13.57 -5.18 9.69
C ARG A 8 -14.96 -5.11 9.04
N ARG A 9 -16.05 -5.09 9.83
CA ARG A 9 -17.43 -5.03 9.29
C ARG A 9 -17.77 -3.62 8.81
N VAL A 10 -17.38 -2.60 9.56
CA VAL A 10 -17.57 -1.18 9.18
C VAL A 10 -16.84 -0.85 7.88
N SER A 11 -15.61 -1.35 7.72
CA SER A 11 -14.81 -1.15 6.50
C SER A 11 -15.47 -1.71 5.23
N LYS A 12 -16.06 -2.91 5.31
CA LYS A 12 -16.79 -3.51 4.17
C LYS A 12 -18.04 -2.73 3.80
N HIS A 13 -18.75 -2.19 4.79
CA HIS A 13 -19.93 -1.37 4.55
C HIS A 13 -19.56 -0.01 3.94
N ALA A 14 -18.50 0.63 4.43
CA ALA A 14 -17.95 1.86 3.86
C ALA A 14 -17.52 1.70 2.39
N LEU A 15 -16.90 0.56 2.06
CA LEU A 15 -16.57 0.17 0.67
C LEU A 15 -17.83 0.09 -0.20
N ASN A 16 -18.88 -0.59 0.29
CA ASN A 16 -20.14 -0.74 -0.45
C ASN A 16 -20.89 0.58 -0.64
N CYS A 17 -20.70 1.57 0.24
CA CYS A 17 -21.33 2.88 0.16
C CYS A 17 -20.46 3.94 -0.57
N GLY A 18 -19.29 3.55 -1.10
CA GLY A 18 -18.38 4.46 -1.79
C GLY A 18 -17.80 5.58 -0.92
N ARG A 19 -17.89 5.47 0.42
CA ARG A 19 -17.46 6.50 1.38
C ARG A 19 -16.33 5.96 2.23
N ILE A 20 -15.10 6.07 1.72
CA ILE A 20 -13.89 5.74 2.48
C ILE A 20 -13.17 7.03 2.78
N GLU A 21 -13.11 7.39 4.06
CA GLU A 21 -12.26 8.46 4.55
C GLU A 21 -10.84 7.90 4.70
N VAL A 22 -10.08 8.00 3.60
CA VAL A 22 -8.76 7.37 3.45
C VAL A 22 -7.77 7.82 4.54
N PRO A 23 -7.66 9.12 4.90
CA PRO A 23 -6.76 9.56 5.96
C PRO A 23 -7.04 8.92 7.33
N GLY A 24 -8.30 8.90 7.79
CA GLY A 24 -8.65 8.26 9.07
C GLY A 24 -8.61 6.73 9.01
N LEU A 25 -8.83 6.11 7.85
CA LEU A 25 -8.55 4.67 7.69
C LEU A 25 -7.06 4.38 7.90
N ARG A 26 -6.16 5.14 7.27
CA ARG A 26 -4.70 5.02 7.47
C ARG A 26 -4.33 5.24 8.94
N HIS A 27 -4.90 6.27 9.57
CA HIS A 27 -4.67 6.55 10.99
C HIS A 27 -5.12 5.38 11.88
N THR A 28 -6.31 4.83 11.63
CA THR A 28 -6.84 3.69 12.39
C THR A 28 -5.96 2.45 12.23
N LEU A 29 -5.44 2.17 11.03
CA LEU A 29 -4.52 1.06 10.78
C LEU A 29 -3.16 1.27 11.46
N ALA A 30 -2.66 2.50 11.51
CA ALA A 30 -1.42 2.83 12.22
C ALA A 30 -1.54 2.65 13.74
N MET A 31 -2.74 2.81 14.31
CA MET A 31 -3.01 2.64 15.74
C MET A 31 -3.19 1.16 16.17
N LEU A 32 -3.26 0.22 15.23
CA LEU A 32 -3.28 -1.20 15.56
C LEU A 32 -1.90 -1.64 16.09
N PRO A 33 -1.83 -2.67 16.95
CA PRO A 33 -0.56 -3.26 17.37
C PRO A 33 0.26 -3.64 16.14
N GLN A 34 1.44 -3.03 15.99
CA GLN A 34 2.28 -3.25 14.83
C GLN A 34 3.09 -4.54 14.98
N PRO A 35 3.23 -5.34 13.92
CA PRO A 35 4.16 -6.46 13.92
C PRO A 35 5.58 -5.93 14.19
N LYS A 36 6.39 -6.73 14.87
CA LYS A 36 7.76 -6.35 15.20
C LYS A 36 8.73 -7.36 14.60
N ALA A 37 9.85 -6.83 14.13
CA ALA A 37 10.95 -7.63 13.69
C ALA A 37 11.76 -8.17 14.88
N ALA A 38 12.81 -8.91 14.57
CA ALA A 38 13.77 -9.40 15.55
C ALA A 38 14.31 -8.19 16.31
N ASP A 39 14.56 -8.39 17.60
CA ASP A 39 15.00 -7.34 18.53
C ASP A 39 13.94 -6.28 18.84
N ASN A 40 12.64 -6.58 18.65
CA ASN A 40 11.51 -5.71 19.03
C ASN A 40 11.51 -4.36 18.29
N ARG A 41 12.12 -4.32 17.09
CA ARG A 41 12.21 -3.13 16.22
C ARG A 41 11.12 -3.13 15.15
N LEU A 42 10.79 -1.95 14.64
CA LEU A 42 9.93 -1.81 13.46
C LEU A 42 10.80 -1.82 12.20
N VAL A 43 10.50 -2.73 11.27
CA VAL A 43 11.12 -2.76 9.95
C VAL A 43 10.07 -2.40 8.92
N LEU A 44 10.36 -1.41 8.08
CA LEU A 44 9.47 -0.91 7.05
C LEU A 44 9.96 -1.35 5.68
N ALA A 45 9.08 -1.98 4.91
CA ALA A 45 9.27 -2.23 3.49
C ALA A 45 8.49 -1.20 2.68
N VAL A 46 9.10 -0.73 1.60
CA VAL A 46 8.46 0.10 0.59
C VAL A 46 8.57 -0.62 -0.74
N ASP A 47 7.45 -0.76 -1.42
CA ASP A 47 7.40 -1.38 -2.74
C ASP A 47 6.33 -0.71 -3.60
N VAL A 48 6.42 -0.92 -4.92
CA VAL A 48 5.45 -0.41 -5.90
C VAL A 48 4.77 -1.61 -6.55
N THR A 49 3.44 -1.68 -6.39
CA THR A 49 2.63 -2.70 -7.05
C THR A 49 1.74 -2.07 -8.12
N ASN A 50 1.64 -2.75 -9.25
CA ASN A 50 0.89 -2.29 -10.40
C ASN A 50 -0.55 -2.82 -10.36
N TRP A 51 -1.52 -1.93 -10.21
CA TRP A 51 -2.93 -2.27 -10.35
C TRP A 51 -3.33 -2.23 -11.82
N LEU A 52 -3.28 -3.38 -12.49
CA LEU A 52 -3.55 -3.51 -13.92
C LEU A 52 -5.03 -3.26 -14.24
N ARG A 53 -5.30 -2.42 -15.25
CA ARG A 53 -6.64 -2.01 -15.71
C ARG A 53 -6.71 -1.90 -17.22
N SER A 54 -6.48 -3.03 -17.89
CA SER A 54 -6.69 -3.17 -19.33
C SER A 54 -8.16 -3.00 -19.74
N ASP A 55 -9.08 -3.24 -18.81
CA ASP A 55 -10.54 -3.20 -18.97
C ASP A 55 -11.14 -1.78 -19.00
N ALA A 56 -10.36 -0.74 -18.72
CA ALA A 56 -10.93 0.57 -18.39
C ALA A 56 -10.56 1.74 -19.34
N PRO A 57 -10.40 1.58 -20.67
CA PRO A 57 -9.61 2.43 -21.59
C PRO A 57 -9.81 3.95 -21.55
N CYS A 58 -10.94 4.47 -21.05
CA CYS A 58 -11.17 5.92 -20.90
C CYS A 58 -10.82 6.50 -19.52
N SER A 59 -10.36 5.68 -18.57
CA SER A 59 -10.05 6.18 -17.22
C SER A 59 -8.77 7.01 -17.20
N PRO A 60 -8.78 8.17 -16.50
CA PRO A 60 -7.68 9.13 -16.53
C PRO A 60 -6.43 8.60 -15.81
N GLU A 61 -5.28 9.19 -16.13
CA GLU A 61 -4.00 8.99 -15.43
C GLU A 61 -3.54 7.51 -15.34
N ARG A 62 -4.00 6.70 -16.31
CA ARG A 62 -3.20 5.70 -17.03
C ARG A 62 -1.68 5.79 -16.98
N LEU A 63 -0.98 4.84 -16.36
CA LEU A 63 0.42 4.57 -16.68
C LEU A 63 0.61 3.19 -17.30
N PHE A 64 1.70 3.03 -18.06
CA PHE A 64 2.11 1.73 -18.60
C PHE A 64 2.88 0.96 -17.55
N CYS A 65 2.20 -0.01 -16.93
CA CYS A 65 2.79 -0.86 -15.93
C CYS A 65 3.56 -2.00 -16.60
N HIS A 66 4.82 -2.16 -16.24
CA HIS A 66 5.65 -3.27 -16.69
C HIS A 66 5.20 -4.56 -16.01
N VAL A 67 5.01 -5.61 -16.82
CA VAL A 67 4.65 -6.95 -16.36
C VAL A 67 5.62 -7.94 -16.98
N TYR A 68 6.35 -8.64 -16.11
CA TYR A 68 7.17 -9.77 -16.50
C TYR A 68 6.26 -10.93 -16.92
N ASP A 69 6.52 -11.50 -18.09
CA ASP A 69 5.84 -12.72 -18.51
C ASP A 69 6.16 -13.86 -17.53
N ARG A 70 5.12 -14.55 -17.05
CA ARG A 70 5.25 -15.70 -16.15
C ARG A 70 5.74 -16.95 -16.91
N ASN A 71 5.65 -16.96 -18.24
CA ASN A 71 5.95 -18.12 -19.08
C ASN A 71 7.31 -18.02 -19.83
N GLY A 72 8.18 -17.09 -19.44
CA GLY A 72 9.57 -17.05 -19.89
C GLY A 72 9.77 -16.69 -21.37
N ARG A 73 8.76 -16.14 -22.06
CA ARG A 73 8.98 -15.51 -23.36
C ARG A 73 9.47 -14.08 -23.13
N SER A 74 10.52 -13.70 -23.85
CA SER A 74 11.33 -12.48 -23.68
C SER A 74 10.62 -11.17 -24.04
N SER A 75 9.31 -11.09 -23.89
CA SER A 75 8.56 -9.87 -24.11
C SER A 75 8.02 -9.39 -22.78
N ASP A 76 8.75 -8.48 -22.17
CA ASP A 76 8.18 -7.58 -21.18
C ASP A 76 6.95 -6.89 -21.77
N GLN A 77 5.80 -7.03 -21.11
CA GLN A 77 4.55 -6.45 -21.59
C GLN A 77 4.22 -5.18 -20.80
N PHE A 78 3.80 -4.14 -21.52
CA PHE A 78 3.25 -2.93 -20.91
C PHE A 78 1.74 -3.02 -20.90
N ILE A 79 1.16 -3.23 -19.72
CA ILE A 79 -0.29 -3.27 -19.51
C ILE A 79 -0.71 -1.96 -18.84
N PRO A 80 -1.71 -1.23 -19.35
CA PRO A 80 -2.14 0.01 -18.73
C PRO A 80 -2.73 -0.26 -17.34
N GLY A 81 -2.38 0.57 -16.37
CA GLY A 81 -2.80 0.43 -14.98
C GLY A 81 -2.49 1.65 -14.14
N TRP A 82 -2.66 1.51 -12.83
CA TRP A 82 -2.27 2.51 -11.85
C TRP A 82 -1.20 1.93 -10.92
N PRO A 83 0.01 2.49 -10.90
CA PRO A 83 1.02 2.12 -9.91
C PRO A 83 0.61 2.65 -8.54
N TYR A 84 0.80 1.82 -7.52
CA TYR A 84 0.62 2.17 -6.12
C TYR A 84 1.91 1.89 -5.37
N SER A 85 2.47 2.93 -4.75
CA SER A 85 3.52 2.77 -3.76
C SER A 85 2.89 2.48 -2.41
N PHE A 86 3.41 1.50 -1.68
CA PHE A 86 2.89 1.13 -0.37
C PHE A 86 3.99 0.93 0.65
N VAL A 87 3.63 1.13 1.92
CA VAL A 87 4.51 0.92 3.07
C VAL A 87 3.92 -0.18 3.95
N ALA A 88 4.71 -1.20 4.23
CA ALA A 88 4.33 -2.29 5.11
C ALA A 88 5.31 -2.44 6.28
N VAL A 89 4.80 -2.78 7.46
CA VAL A 89 5.62 -3.23 8.59
C VAL A 89 5.82 -4.73 8.48
N LEU A 90 7.07 -5.16 8.61
CA LEU A 90 7.45 -6.57 8.55
C LEU A 90 7.54 -7.18 9.95
N GLU A 91 7.00 -8.39 10.10
CA GLU A 91 7.27 -9.25 11.25
C GLU A 91 8.47 -10.16 10.95
N THR A 92 9.24 -10.51 11.98
CA THR A 92 10.17 -11.64 11.87
C THR A 92 9.49 -12.93 12.29
N GLY A 93 9.43 -13.89 11.38
CA GLY A 93 8.90 -15.22 11.63
C GLY A 93 8.86 -16.07 10.37
N ARG A 94 8.49 -17.35 10.52
CA ARG A 94 8.25 -18.25 9.36
C ARG A 94 6.97 -17.89 8.60
N THR A 95 6.10 -17.10 9.19
CA THR A 95 4.94 -16.53 8.54
C THR A 95 5.32 -15.16 8.02
N SER A 96 5.26 -14.95 6.70
CA SER A 96 5.56 -13.69 6.01
C SER A 96 4.50 -12.58 6.26
N CYS A 97 3.98 -12.52 7.49
CA CYS A 97 2.94 -11.57 7.83
C CYS A 97 3.51 -10.15 7.81
N CYS A 98 2.88 -9.30 7.00
CA CYS A 98 3.20 -7.89 6.91
C CYS A 98 1.90 -7.10 7.15
N GLN A 99 1.98 -5.99 7.86
CA GLN A 99 0.85 -5.09 8.03
C GLN A 99 1.03 -3.86 7.13
N LEU A 100 0.06 -3.63 6.23
CA LEU A 100 0.05 -2.44 5.39
C LEU A 100 -0.29 -1.20 6.24
N LEU A 101 0.57 -0.18 6.18
CA LEU A 101 0.36 1.09 6.86
C LEU A 101 -0.23 2.14 5.94
N ASP A 102 0.29 2.22 4.71
CA ASP A 102 -0.11 3.23 3.76
C ASP A 102 0.02 2.73 2.32
N ALA A 103 -0.80 3.27 1.42
CA ALA A 103 -0.72 3.11 -0.02
C ALA A 103 -1.10 4.43 -0.70
N VAL A 104 -0.25 4.88 -1.62
CA VAL A 104 -0.43 6.11 -2.40
C VAL A 104 -0.43 5.76 -3.87
N ARG A 105 -1.41 6.31 -4.60
CA ARG A 105 -1.47 6.23 -6.06
C ARG A 105 -0.40 7.15 -6.65
N LEU A 106 0.42 6.62 -7.54
CA LEU A 106 1.45 7.35 -8.26
C LEU A 106 0.87 7.83 -9.59
N GLY A 107 0.99 9.14 -9.84
CA GLY A 107 0.53 9.79 -11.06
C GLY A 107 1.65 9.95 -12.09
N PRO A 108 1.33 10.38 -13.32
CA PRO A 108 2.31 10.58 -14.38
C PRO A 108 3.42 11.60 -14.09
N ASN A 109 3.18 12.48 -13.12
CA ASN A 109 4.15 13.49 -12.67
C ASN A 109 4.96 13.02 -11.45
N ASP A 110 4.67 11.84 -10.90
CA ASP A 110 5.39 11.26 -9.79
C ASP A 110 6.51 10.36 -10.35
N ASP A 111 7.77 10.75 -10.16
CA ASP A 111 8.92 9.99 -10.62
C ASP A 111 9.14 8.70 -9.81
N ASP A 112 8.80 7.55 -10.41
CA ASP A 112 9.04 6.21 -9.83
C ASP A 112 10.47 5.70 -10.05
N ARG A 113 11.29 6.42 -10.84
CA ARG A 113 12.53 5.89 -11.44
C ARG A 113 13.82 6.21 -10.67
N ARG A 114 13.76 6.82 -9.49
CA ARG A 114 14.96 7.14 -8.70
C ARG A 114 14.99 6.33 -7.39
N PRO A 115 15.92 5.38 -7.20
CA PRO A 115 16.19 4.85 -5.88
C PRO A 115 16.73 6.01 -5.03
N GLY A 116 15.85 6.64 -4.25
CA GLY A 116 16.16 7.82 -3.45
C GLY A 116 15.10 8.93 -3.44
N SER A 117 14.05 8.88 -4.28
CA SER A 117 12.88 9.78 -4.15
C SER A 117 11.79 9.15 -3.30
N SER A 118 12.11 8.78 -2.06
CA SER A 118 11.03 8.62 -1.08
C SER A 118 10.40 10.00 -0.92
N ARG A 119 9.17 10.18 -1.42
CA ARG A 119 8.32 11.23 -0.86
C ARG A 119 8.26 10.91 0.61
N ARG A 120 8.99 11.67 1.43
CA ARG A 120 8.90 11.59 2.89
C ARG A 120 7.42 11.78 3.19
N SER A 121 6.73 10.68 3.50
CA SER A 121 5.50 10.74 4.27
C SER A 121 5.85 11.67 5.42
N ARG A 122 5.21 12.84 5.52
CA ARG A 122 5.40 13.71 6.67
C ARG A 122 5.24 12.80 7.89
N PRO A 123 6.22 12.73 8.79
CA PRO A 123 6.11 11.84 9.93
C PRO A 123 4.77 12.17 10.60
N VAL A 124 3.94 11.15 10.80
CA VAL A 124 2.83 11.24 11.75
C VAL A 124 3.49 11.76 13.01
N SER A 125 3.19 13.02 13.35
CA SER A 125 3.76 13.70 14.49
C SER A 125 3.51 12.82 15.69
N ARG A 126 4.62 12.35 16.27
CA ARG A 126 4.77 11.65 17.54
C ARG A 126 3.54 11.80 18.45
N CYS A 127 2.74 10.75 18.60
CA CYS A 127 1.87 10.63 19.77
C CYS A 127 2.80 10.38 20.97
N ALA A 128 3.12 11.44 21.69
CA ALA A 128 3.79 11.40 22.98
C ALA A 128 2.76 11.73 24.08
N GLY A 129 2.65 10.85 25.07
CA GLY A 129 1.85 11.01 26.30
C GLY A 129 0.36 10.71 26.10
N ALA A 130 -0.32 9.91 26.94
CA ALA A 130 0.00 9.29 28.21
C ALA A 130 -0.74 7.94 28.31
#